data_AF-A0A5C8PDW7-F1
#
_entry.id   AF-A0A5C8PDW7-F1
#
_cell.length_a   1.000
_cell.length_b   1.000
_cell.length_c   1.000
_cell.angle_alpha   90.00
_cell.angle_beta   90.00
_cell.angle_gamma   90.00
#
_symmetry.space_group_name_H-M   'P 1'
#
loop_
_entity.id
_entity.type
_entity.pdbx_description
1 polymer ?
#
loop_
_entity_poly.entity_id
_entity_poly.type
_entity_poly.pdbx_seq_one_letter_code
_entity_poly.pdbx_strand_id
1 'polypeptide(L)'
;MPGFPHKPETPLAFGLGYINVCSMHLLRTANLLAALAVAVGDALQEADLSPSAAAALLTIAQWEPIAALELAAVVGLSQSAAVRLVDELAAAGLVRRLEKKGRAVPLALTATGRRRAKALQARRLTVLDTALATLGRDARAGLEAALPGLLAAFTAGRAAARRICRFCDHGLCRDGGCPVGTAATAIDGPFVRPKL
;
A
#
# COMPACT_ATOMS: atom_id res chain seq x y z
N MET A 1 54.98 -43.11 14.90
CA MET A 1 54.18 -42.12 15.66
C MET A 1 54.94 -40.79 15.65
N PRO A 2 54.31 -39.61 15.55
CA PRO A 2 52.92 -39.28 15.87
C PRO A 2 52.10 -38.74 14.67
N GLY A 3 50.79 -38.94 14.74
CA GLY A 3 49.81 -38.24 13.92
C GLY A 3 49.33 -36.97 14.61
N PHE A 4 48.98 -35.96 13.79
CA PHE A 4 48.21 -34.77 14.14
C PHE A 4 47.40 -34.37 12.90
N PRO A 5 46.28 -33.64 13.04
CA PRO A 5 44.99 -34.10 12.56
C PRO A 5 44.62 -33.41 11.26
N HIS A 6 43.87 -34.13 10.41
CA HIS A 6 43.16 -33.56 9.27
C HIS A 6 42.21 -32.45 9.73
N LYS A 7 42.48 -31.22 9.28
CA LYS A 7 41.49 -30.15 9.25
C LYS A 7 40.82 -30.22 7.87
N PRO A 8 39.49 -30.37 7.77
CA PRO A 8 38.84 -30.45 6.48
C PRO A 8 38.90 -29.10 5.77
N GLU A 9 39.25 -29.18 4.49
CA GLU A 9 39.29 -28.12 3.51
C GLU A 9 37.89 -27.51 3.33
N THR A 10 37.80 -26.19 3.39
CA THR A 10 36.73 -25.44 2.74
C THR A 10 36.73 -25.73 1.24
N PRO A 11 35.55 -25.86 0.62
CA PRO A 11 35.34 -25.22 -0.66
C PRO A 11 34.21 -24.19 -0.55
N LEU A 12 34.62 -22.92 -0.64
CA LEU A 12 33.83 -21.89 -1.32
C LEU A 12 33.56 -22.38 -2.74
N ALA A 13 32.34 -22.85 -2.98
CA ALA A 13 31.80 -23.03 -4.32
C ALA A 13 30.32 -22.68 -4.30
N PHE A 14 30.02 -21.38 -4.35
CA PHE A 14 28.73 -20.87 -4.79
C PHE A 14 28.57 -21.26 -6.27
N GLY A 15 28.07 -22.48 -6.49
CA GLY A 15 27.68 -22.96 -7.79
C GLY A 15 26.44 -22.21 -8.25
N LEU A 16 26.63 -21.19 -9.09
CA LEU A 16 25.65 -20.75 -10.09
C LEU A 16 25.48 -21.90 -11.10
N GLY A 17 24.73 -22.92 -10.70
CA GLY A 17 24.46 -24.09 -11.52
C GLY A 17 23.20 -24.76 -11.01
N TYR A 18 22.24 -25.00 -11.90
CA TYR A 18 20.90 -25.54 -11.67
C TYR A 18 19.83 -24.53 -11.25
N ILE A 19 19.51 -23.58 -12.14
CA ILE A 19 18.14 -23.08 -12.25
C ILE A 19 17.28 -24.26 -12.72
N ASN A 20 16.81 -25.03 -11.74
CA ASN A 20 15.90 -26.15 -11.94
C ASN A 20 14.60 -25.61 -12.59
N VAL A 21 13.94 -26.39 -13.45
CA VAL A 21 12.72 -25.96 -14.17
C VAL A 21 11.60 -25.50 -13.21
N CYS A 22 11.61 -25.98 -11.95
CA CYS A 22 10.77 -25.47 -10.86
C CYS A 22 11.07 -24.01 -10.44
N SER A 23 12.34 -23.56 -10.48
CA SER A 23 12.72 -22.16 -10.24
C SER A 23 12.25 -21.22 -11.34
N MET A 24 12.19 -21.69 -12.60
CA MET A 24 11.66 -20.88 -13.70
C MET A 24 10.15 -20.59 -13.56
N HIS A 25 9.38 -21.54 -13.04
CA HIS A 25 7.94 -21.33 -12.79
C HIS A 25 7.70 -20.27 -11.71
N LEU A 26 8.53 -20.26 -10.65
CA LEU A 26 8.51 -19.22 -9.61
C LEU A 26 8.86 -17.83 -10.17
N LEU A 27 9.87 -17.75 -11.04
CA LEU A 27 10.24 -16.50 -11.71
C LEU A 27 9.15 -16.02 -12.69
N ARG A 28 8.45 -16.93 -13.37
CA ARG A 28 7.31 -16.57 -14.24
C ARG A 28 6.18 -15.93 -13.44
N THR A 29 5.80 -16.50 -12.30
CA THR A 29 4.76 -15.93 -11.44
C THR A 29 5.16 -14.54 -10.93
N ALA A 30 6.41 -14.36 -10.49
CA ALA A 30 6.92 -13.05 -10.06
C ALA A 30 6.88 -12.02 -11.20
N ASN A 31 7.27 -12.41 -12.41
CA ASN A 31 7.22 -11.55 -13.58
C ASN A 31 5.79 -11.13 -13.95
N LEU A 32 4.84 -12.09 -13.91
CA LEU A 32 3.42 -11.81 -14.18
C LEU A 32 2.81 -10.91 -13.09
N LEU A 33 3.16 -11.12 -11.82
CA LEU A 33 2.71 -10.26 -10.72
C LEU A 33 3.24 -8.83 -10.88
N ALA A 34 4.50 -8.67 -11.27
CA ALA A 34 5.09 -7.36 -11.55
C ALA A 34 4.41 -6.67 -12.74
N ALA A 35 4.18 -7.38 -13.84
CA ALA A 35 3.46 -6.85 -15.00
C ALA A 35 2.02 -6.45 -14.65
N LEU A 36 1.32 -7.26 -13.84
CA LEU A 36 -0.02 -6.94 -13.35
C LEU A 36 -0.01 -5.68 -12.48
N ALA A 37 0.99 -5.53 -11.60
CA ALA A 37 1.11 -4.34 -10.75
C ALA A 37 1.27 -3.06 -11.59
N VAL A 38 2.02 -3.10 -12.69
CA VAL A 38 2.14 -1.99 -13.65
C VAL A 38 0.81 -1.72 -14.32
N ALA A 39 0.18 -2.74 -14.93
CA ALA A 39 -1.09 -2.58 -15.64
C ALA A 39 -2.20 -2.02 -14.74
N VAL A 40 -2.28 -2.48 -13.49
CA VAL A 40 -3.20 -1.93 -12.48
C VAL A 40 -2.84 -0.49 -12.14
N GLY A 41 -1.56 -0.18 -11.93
CA GLY A 41 -1.09 1.19 -11.64
C GLY A 41 -1.49 2.18 -12.74
N ASP A 42 -1.34 1.78 -14.00
CA ASP A 42 -1.68 2.59 -15.17
C ASP A 42 -3.19 2.76 -15.32
N ALA A 43 -3.97 1.69 -15.18
CA ALA A 43 -5.43 1.73 -15.30
C ALA A 43 -6.08 2.63 -14.23
N LEU A 44 -5.46 2.73 -13.05
CA LEU A 44 -5.96 3.52 -11.92
C LEU A 44 -5.46 4.98 -11.90
N GLN A 45 -4.68 5.42 -12.88
CA GLN A 45 -4.33 6.85 -13.01
C GLN A 45 -5.58 7.71 -13.22
N GLU A 46 -5.52 8.95 -12.73
CA GLU A 46 -6.54 9.98 -12.96
C GLU A 46 -5.93 11.09 -13.83
N ALA A 47 -6.70 11.61 -14.78
CA ALA A 47 -6.21 12.65 -15.69
C ALA A 47 -5.98 14.01 -14.99
N ASP A 48 -6.75 14.29 -13.96
CA ASP A 48 -6.80 15.57 -13.23
C ASP A 48 -6.12 15.52 -11.85
N LEU A 49 -5.62 14.36 -11.41
CA LEU A 49 -4.99 14.19 -10.11
C LEU A 49 -3.69 13.40 -10.21
N SER A 50 -2.64 13.92 -9.58
CA SER A 50 -1.41 13.14 -9.36
C SER A 50 -1.70 11.92 -8.46
N PRO A 51 -0.89 10.84 -8.53
CA PRO A 51 -1.04 9.69 -7.64
C PRO A 51 -1.01 10.06 -6.15
N SER A 52 -0.19 11.05 -5.77
CA SER A 52 -0.10 11.54 -4.39
C SER A 52 -1.33 12.33 -3.98
N ALA A 53 -1.95 13.11 -4.88
CA ALA A 53 -3.20 13.81 -4.62
C ALA A 53 -4.36 12.84 -4.42
N ALA A 54 -4.48 11.83 -5.29
CA ALA A 54 -5.44 10.75 -5.17
C ALA A 54 -5.29 10.00 -3.83
N ALA A 55 -4.06 9.60 -3.49
CA ALA A 55 -3.75 8.95 -2.21
C ALA A 55 -4.07 9.84 -1.00
N ALA A 56 -3.79 11.14 -1.08
CA ALA A 56 -4.08 12.08 -0.01
C ALA A 56 -5.58 12.20 0.23
N LEU A 57 -6.40 12.36 -0.82
CA LEU A 57 -7.85 12.46 -0.70
C LEU A 57 -8.46 11.22 -0.05
N LEU A 58 -8.06 10.02 -0.48
CA LEU A 58 -8.55 8.77 0.11
C LEU A 58 -8.05 8.59 1.55
N THR A 59 -6.81 8.95 1.84
CA THR A 59 -6.28 8.91 3.21
C THR A 59 -7.06 9.84 4.14
N ILE A 60 -7.30 11.10 3.73
CA ILE A 60 -8.08 12.04 4.54
C ILE A 60 -9.52 11.53 4.68
N ALA A 61 -10.14 10.98 3.63
CA ALA A 61 -11.49 10.42 3.70
C ALA A 61 -11.63 9.35 4.81
N GLN A 62 -10.59 8.55 5.03
CA GLN A 62 -10.60 7.46 6.01
C GLN A 62 -10.15 7.88 7.42
N TRP A 63 -9.33 8.94 7.53
CA TRP A 63 -8.62 9.27 8.76
C TRP A 63 -8.81 10.70 9.23
N GLU A 64 -9.70 11.48 8.62
CA GLU A 64 -9.93 12.85 9.06
C GLU A 64 -10.55 12.92 10.48
N PRO A 65 -10.27 14.01 11.22
CA PRO A 65 -9.20 14.95 10.95
C PRO A 65 -7.82 14.27 11.04
N ILE A 66 -6.89 14.66 10.16
CA ILE A 66 -5.51 14.11 10.10
C ILE A 66 -4.48 15.24 10.09
N ALA A 67 -3.34 15.08 10.77
CA ALA A 67 -2.26 16.06 10.71
C ALA A 67 -1.56 16.03 9.34
N ALA A 68 -1.15 17.19 8.83
CA ALA A 68 -0.40 17.29 7.57
C ALA A 68 0.89 16.44 7.56
N LEU A 69 1.59 16.35 8.70
CA LEU A 69 2.81 15.52 8.81
C LEU A 69 2.51 14.02 8.72
N GLU A 70 1.40 13.57 9.32
CA GLU A 70 0.98 12.17 9.22
C GLU A 70 0.56 11.83 7.79
N LEU A 71 -0.19 12.74 7.14
CA LEU A 71 -0.54 12.61 5.73
C LEU A 71 0.71 12.47 4.85
N ALA A 72 1.71 13.33 5.03
CA ALA A 72 2.98 13.30 4.29
C ALA A 72 3.65 11.92 4.35
N ALA A 73 3.71 11.32 5.54
CA ALA A 73 4.30 10.00 5.74
C ALA A 73 3.50 8.89 5.02
N VAL A 74 2.17 8.99 4.97
CA VAL A 74 1.30 8.01 4.29
C VAL A 74 1.45 8.09 2.77
N VAL A 75 1.51 9.31 2.20
CA VAL A 75 1.66 9.50 0.76
C VAL A 75 3.11 9.41 0.27
N GLY A 76 4.08 9.30 1.17
CA GLY A 76 5.50 9.14 0.84
C GLY A 76 6.17 10.43 0.36
N LEU A 77 5.73 11.59 0.87
CA LEU A 77 6.27 12.89 0.50
C LEU A 77 7.10 13.51 1.61
N SER A 78 8.05 14.36 1.24
CA SER A 78 8.70 15.27 2.17
C SER A 78 7.69 16.27 2.75
N GLN A 79 8.02 16.89 3.89
CA GLN A 79 7.16 17.90 4.50
C GLN A 79 6.85 19.06 3.53
N SER A 80 7.86 19.57 2.81
CA SER A 80 7.67 20.68 1.87
C SER A 80 6.81 20.28 0.66
N ALA A 81 6.98 19.06 0.13
CA ALA A 81 6.15 18.54 -0.95
C ALA A 81 4.69 18.31 -0.48
N ALA A 82 4.50 17.82 0.74
CA ALA A 82 3.17 17.63 1.31
C ALA A 82 2.45 18.96 1.55
N VAL A 83 3.15 20.02 1.97
CA VAL A 83 2.56 21.36 2.10
C VAL A 83 2.03 21.84 0.75
N ARG A 84 2.84 21.78 -0.31
CA ARG A 84 2.41 22.16 -1.68
C ARG A 84 1.20 21.36 -2.13
N LEU A 85 1.23 20.04 -1.93
CA LEU A 85 0.10 19.17 -2.27
C LEU A 85 -1.19 19.59 -1.54
N VAL A 86 -1.09 19.90 -0.24
CA VAL A 86 -2.26 20.34 0.54
C VAL A 86 -2.75 21.71 0.07
N ASP A 87 -1.85 22.62 -0.29
CA ASP A 87 -2.21 23.94 -0.83
C ASP A 87 -2.93 23.80 -2.18
N GLU A 88 -2.44 22.94 -3.07
CA GLU A 88 -3.10 22.61 -4.35
C GLU A 88 -4.50 22.03 -4.13
N LEU A 89 -4.64 21.06 -3.23
CA LEU A 89 -5.94 20.45 -2.91
C LEU A 89 -6.90 21.43 -2.22
N ALA A 90 -6.38 22.38 -1.45
CA ALA A 90 -7.18 23.43 -0.82
C ALA A 90 -7.62 24.49 -1.85
N ALA A 91 -6.73 24.89 -2.76
CA ALA A 91 -7.05 25.79 -3.86
C ALA A 91 -8.10 25.19 -4.80
N ALA A 92 -8.05 23.87 -5.03
CA ALA A 92 -9.08 23.13 -5.75
C ALA A 92 -10.40 22.93 -4.95
N GLY A 93 -10.48 23.42 -3.72
CA GLY A 93 -11.67 23.30 -2.87
C GLY A 93 -11.97 21.88 -2.39
N LEU A 94 -11.00 20.96 -2.42
CA LEU A 94 -11.17 19.56 -2.03
C LEU A 94 -10.81 19.31 -0.55
N VAL A 95 -9.82 20.04 -0.03
CA VAL A 95 -9.35 19.92 1.35
C VAL A 95 -9.51 21.27 2.07
N ARG A 96 -9.80 21.23 3.36
CA ARG A 96 -9.77 22.40 4.24
C ARG A 96 -8.85 22.17 5.42
N ARG A 97 -8.15 23.23 5.83
CA ARG A 97 -7.37 23.28 7.07
C ARG A 97 -8.32 23.61 8.22
N LEU A 98 -8.21 22.88 9.31
CA LEU A 98 -8.94 23.16 10.55
C LEU A 98 -8.13 24.08 11.46
N GLU A 99 -8.75 24.54 12.54
CA GLU A 99 -8.06 25.26 13.60
C GLU A 99 -6.85 24.48 14.11
N LYS A 100 -5.76 25.20 14.32
CA LYS A 100 -4.50 24.62 14.78
C LYS A 100 -4.69 24.03 16.17
N LYS A 101 -4.17 22.82 16.37
CA LYS A 101 -4.10 22.19 17.69
C LYS A 101 -2.64 21.94 18.06
N GLY A 102 -2.17 22.66 19.08
CA GLY A 102 -0.75 22.67 19.44
C GLY A 102 0.13 23.10 18.25
N ARG A 103 0.96 22.18 17.74
CA ARG A 103 1.81 22.41 16.56
C ARG A 103 1.21 21.83 15.26
N ALA A 104 0.15 21.04 15.35
CA ALA A 104 -0.46 20.39 14.19
C ALA A 104 -1.51 21.28 13.53
N VAL A 105 -1.56 21.24 12.20
CA VAL A 105 -2.66 21.79 11.39
C VAL A 105 -3.47 20.59 10.89
N PRO A 106 -4.64 20.30 11.49
CA PRO A 106 -5.48 19.21 11.06
C PRO A 106 -6.12 19.51 9.71
N LEU A 107 -6.32 18.47 8.91
CA LEU A 107 -6.91 18.52 7.59
C LEU A 107 -8.20 17.70 7.57
N ALA A 108 -9.18 18.18 6.82
CA ALA A 108 -10.44 17.48 6.56
C ALA A 108 -10.85 17.71 5.10
N LEU A 109 -11.67 16.81 4.56
CA LEU A 109 -12.28 17.00 3.25
C LEU A 109 -13.41 18.04 3.34
N THR A 110 -13.54 18.82 2.27
CA THR A 110 -14.76 19.58 1.99
C THR A 110 -15.87 18.64 1.50
N ALA A 111 -17.09 19.13 1.33
CA ALA A 111 -18.16 18.34 0.71
C ALA A 111 -17.79 17.89 -0.72
N THR A 112 -17.13 18.75 -1.50
CA THR A 112 -16.61 18.43 -2.84
C THR A 112 -15.50 17.39 -2.76
N GLY A 113 -14.57 17.54 -1.82
CA GLY A 113 -13.51 16.55 -1.56
C GLY A 113 -14.04 15.16 -1.25
N ARG A 114 -15.07 15.06 -0.39
CA ARG A 114 -15.73 13.77 -0.07
C ARG A 114 -16.33 13.11 -1.30
N ARG A 115 -17.04 13.89 -2.13
CA ARG A 115 -17.61 13.38 -3.40
C ARG A 115 -16.51 12.89 -4.33
N ARG A 116 -15.42 13.66 -4.48
CA ARG A 116 -14.27 13.27 -5.32
C ARG A 116 -13.60 11.99 -4.80
N ALA A 117 -13.35 11.88 -3.49
CA ALA A 117 -12.78 10.69 -2.87
C ALA A 117 -13.68 9.45 -3.07
N LYS A 118 -15.00 9.59 -2.91
CA LYS A 118 -15.95 8.51 -3.18
C LYS A 118 -15.93 8.07 -4.65
N ALA A 119 -15.94 9.03 -5.58
CA ALA A 119 -15.87 8.74 -7.01
C ALA A 119 -14.57 8.01 -7.38
N LEU A 120 -13.43 8.47 -6.84
CA LEU A 120 -12.13 7.84 -7.01
C LEU A 120 -12.13 6.40 -6.51
N GLN A 121 -12.66 6.16 -5.30
CA GLN A 121 -12.74 4.81 -4.73
C GLN A 121 -13.65 3.90 -5.56
N ALA A 122 -14.83 4.39 -5.97
CA ALA A 122 -15.76 3.62 -6.79
C ALA A 122 -15.17 3.25 -8.16
N ARG A 123 -14.50 4.20 -8.83
CA ARG A 123 -13.80 3.95 -10.10
C ARG A 123 -12.76 2.85 -9.93
N ARG A 124 -11.92 2.92 -8.90
CA ARG A 124 -10.88 1.92 -8.64
C ARG A 124 -11.45 0.52 -8.47
N LEU A 125 -12.51 0.38 -7.69
CA LEU A 125 -13.18 -0.91 -7.50
C LEU A 125 -13.81 -1.41 -8.80
N THR A 126 -14.45 -0.52 -9.58
CA THR A 126 -15.10 -0.88 -10.86
C THR A 126 -14.10 -1.35 -11.91
N VAL A 127 -12.98 -0.65 -12.06
CA VAL A 127 -11.90 -1.02 -13.01
C VAL A 127 -11.33 -2.40 -12.65
N LEU A 128 -11.05 -2.64 -11.36
CA LEU A 128 -10.51 -3.92 -10.92
C LEU A 128 -11.54 -5.05 -11.00
N ASP A 129 -12.81 -4.80 -10.66
CA ASP A 129 -13.85 -5.81 -10.78
C ASP A 129 -14.08 -6.23 -12.24
N THR A 130 -13.99 -5.29 -13.19
CA THR A 130 -14.04 -5.59 -14.63
C THR A 130 -12.91 -6.53 -15.05
N ALA A 131 -11.68 -6.30 -14.57
CA ALA A 131 -10.56 -7.20 -14.85
C ALA A 131 -10.76 -8.57 -14.20
N LEU A 132 -11.24 -8.60 -12.94
CA LEU A 132 -11.51 -9.83 -12.19
C LEU A 132 -12.68 -10.65 -12.75
N ALA A 133 -13.64 -10.01 -13.44
CA ALA A 133 -14.76 -10.69 -14.08
C ALA A 133 -14.35 -11.62 -15.23
N THR A 134 -13.12 -11.49 -15.72
CA THR A 134 -12.54 -12.43 -16.71
C THR A 134 -12.14 -13.77 -16.10
N LEU A 135 -12.04 -13.84 -14.76
CA LEU A 135 -11.70 -15.07 -14.03
C LEU A 135 -12.98 -15.88 -13.73
N GLY A 136 -12.90 -17.20 -13.92
CA GLY A 136 -13.88 -18.12 -13.37
C GLY A 136 -13.92 -18.06 -11.84
N ARG A 137 -15.03 -18.50 -11.23
CA ARG A 137 -15.24 -18.41 -9.77
C ARG A 137 -14.09 -18.98 -8.95
N ASP A 138 -13.61 -20.16 -9.31
CA ASP A 138 -12.55 -20.86 -8.57
C ASP A 138 -11.21 -20.12 -8.67
N ALA A 139 -10.88 -19.58 -9.85
CA ALA A 139 -9.68 -18.79 -10.04
C ALA A 139 -9.73 -17.47 -9.26
N ARG A 140 -10.89 -16.80 -9.23
CA ARG A 140 -11.11 -15.59 -8.42
C ARG A 140 -10.98 -15.87 -6.93
N ALA A 141 -11.57 -16.95 -6.44
CA ALA A 141 -11.44 -17.39 -5.04
C ALA A 141 -9.99 -17.75 -4.68
N GLY A 142 -9.28 -18.44 -5.58
CA GLY A 142 -7.85 -18.76 -5.40
C GLY A 142 -6.97 -17.51 -5.33
N LEU A 143 -7.24 -16.51 -6.17
CA LEU A 143 -6.55 -15.22 -6.11
C LEU A 143 -6.83 -14.50 -4.79
N GLU A 144 -8.09 -14.43 -4.37
CA GLU A 144 -8.51 -13.81 -3.11
C GLU A 144 -7.83 -14.48 -1.90
N ALA A 145 -7.72 -15.80 -1.89
CA ALA A 145 -7.01 -16.54 -0.85
C ALA A 145 -5.49 -16.31 -0.82
N ALA A 146 -4.87 -16.02 -1.98
CA ALA A 146 -3.43 -15.79 -2.09
C ALA A 146 -3.01 -14.35 -1.69
N LEU A 147 -3.87 -13.36 -1.95
CA LEU A 147 -3.57 -11.94 -1.69
C LEU A 147 -3.13 -11.63 -0.25
N PRO A 148 -3.75 -12.18 0.81
CA PRO A 148 -3.32 -11.97 2.19
C PRO A 148 -1.84 -12.28 2.44
N GLY A 149 -1.35 -13.42 1.95
CA GLY A 149 0.04 -13.84 2.14
C GLY A 149 1.03 -12.91 1.43
N LEU A 150 0.70 -12.51 0.19
CA LEU A 150 1.50 -11.57 -0.58
C LEU A 150 1.54 -10.18 0.10
N LEU A 151 0.40 -9.68 0.56
CA LEU A 151 0.31 -8.39 1.24
C LEU A 151 1.07 -8.39 2.57
N ALA A 152 0.98 -9.47 3.34
CA ALA A 152 1.75 -9.62 4.58
C ALA A 152 3.26 -9.59 4.33
N ALA A 153 3.74 -10.23 3.26
CA ALA A 153 5.16 -10.25 2.90
C ALA A 153 5.73 -8.84 2.59
N PHE A 154 4.92 -7.92 2.06
CA PHE A 154 5.33 -6.53 1.84
C PHE A 154 5.16 -5.63 3.08
N THR A 155 4.54 -6.14 4.15
CA THR A 155 4.20 -5.33 5.32
C THR A 155 5.33 -5.34 6.35
N ALA A 156 6.33 -4.49 6.14
CA ALA A 156 7.42 -4.23 7.08
C ALA A 156 7.01 -3.23 8.19
N GLY A 157 5.92 -3.52 8.90
CA GLY A 157 5.38 -2.68 9.97
C GLY A 157 4.38 -1.61 9.52
N ARG A 158 3.98 -0.76 10.45
CA ARG A 158 2.85 0.17 10.36
C ARG A 158 3.05 1.29 9.35
N ALA A 159 4.29 1.77 9.21
CA ALA A 159 4.62 2.77 8.20
C ALA A 159 4.47 2.20 6.77
N ALA A 160 4.93 0.96 6.54
CA ALA A 160 4.74 0.27 5.27
C ALA A 160 3.26 -0.03 5.01
N ALA A 161 2.54 -0.55 6.02
CA ALA A 161 1.11 -0.80 5.95
C ALA A 161 0.29 0.42 5.53
N ARG A 162 0.58 1.59 6.11
CA ARG A 162 -0.09 2.85 5.74
C ARG A 162 0.16 3.23 4.28
N ARG A 163 1.37 3.02 3.77
CA ARG A 163 1.68 3.26 2.35
C ARG A 163 0.98 2.26 1.45
N ILE A 164 0.90 0.99 1.82
CA ILE A 164 0.20 -0.06 1.07
C ILE A 164 -1.29 0.24 1.00
N CYS A 165 -1.90 0.55 2.15
CA CYS A 165 -3.34 0.77 2.29
C CYS A 165 -3.81 2.19 1.94
N ARG A 166 -2.95 3.08 1.44
CA ARG A 166 -3.29 4.50 1.18
C ARG A 166 -4.40 4.71 0.15
N PHE A 167 -4.74 3.66 -0.60
CA PHE A 167 -5.88 3.63 -1.49
C PHE A 167 -6.93 2.59 -1.08
N CYS A 168 -6.81 1.88 0.05
CA CYS A 168 -7.80 0.86 0.39
C CYS A 168 -9.17 1.47 0.70
N ASP A 169 -10.22 0.71 0.39
CA ASP A 169 -11.50 0.91 1.06
C ASP A 169 -11.42 0.25 2.44
N HIS A 170 -11.30 1.06 3.48
CA HIS A 170 -11.20 0.54 4.84
C HIS A 170 -12.53 -0.05 5.33
N GLY A 171 -13.67 0.26 4.69
CA GLY A 171 -14.95 -0.39 5.01
C GLY A 171 -14.95 -1.86 4.59
N LEU A 172 -14.46 -2.16 3.38
CA LEU A 172 -14.37 -3.53 2.88
C LEU A 172 -13.35 -4.39 3.65
N CYS A 173 -12.20 -3.81 4.02
CA CYS A 173 -11.13 -4.57 4.67
C CYS A 173 -11.27 -4.71 6.19
N ARG A 174 -12.07 -3.88 6.88
CA ARG A 174 -12.13 -3.89 8.35
C ARG A 174 -12.93 -5.07 8.88
N ASP A 175 -14.04 -5.41 8.25
CA ASP A 175 -14.95 -6.47 8.72
C ASP A 175 -14.43 -7.87 8.37
N GLY A 176 -13.64 -8.00 7.29
CA GLY A 176 -13.03 -9.26 6.86
C GLY A 176 -11.64 -9.56 7.46
N GLY A 177 -11.12 -8.71 8.35
CA GLY A 177 -9.78 -8.86 8.93
C GLY A 177 -8.66 -8.47 7.96
N CYS A 178 -8.32 -7.18 7.90
CA CYS A 178 -7.30 -6.64 7.00
C CYS A 178 -5.93 -7.35 7.16
N PRO A 179 -5.41 -8.05 6.14
CA PRO A 179 -4.16 -8.82 6.26
C PRO A 179 -2.96 -7.92 6.52
N VAL A 180 -2.93 -6.73 5.91
CA VAL A 180 -1.89 -5.71 6.14
C VAL A 180 -1.96 -5.16 7.57
N GLY A 181 -3.16 -4.90 8.08
CA GLY A 181 -3.36 -4.41 9.44
C GLY A 181 -2.93 -5.43 10.50
N THR A 182 -3.27 -6.71 10.27
CA THR A 182 -2.86 -7.83 11.11
C THR A 182 -1.34 -8.01 11.10
N ALA A 183 -0.72 -8.05 9.91
CA ALA A 183 0.74 -8.16 9.78
C ALA A 183 1.48 -7.00 10.48
N ALA A 184 1.03 -5.75 10.30
CA ALA A 184 1.63 -4.61 10.99
C ALA A 184 1.44 -4.67 12.51
N THR A 185 0.30 -5.18 12.98
CA THR A 185 0.02 -5.33 14.42
C THR A 185 0.90 -6.38 15.07
N ALA A 186 1.22 -7.46 14.35
CA ALA A 186 2.15 -8.48 14.82
C ALA A 186 3.58 -7.93 15.02
N ILE A 187 3.97 -6.89 14.29
CA ILE A 187 5.30 -6.27 14.36
C ILE A 187 5.34 -5.14 15.39
N ASP A 188 4.40 -4.19 15.29
CA ASP A 188 4.45 -2.92 16.05
C ASP A 188 3.45 -2.88 17.22
N GLY A 189 2.74 -3.96 17.51
CA GLY A 189 1.62 -3.97 18.46
C GLY A 189 0.38 -3.27 17.92
N PRO A 190 -0.70 -3.08 18.70
CA PRO A 190 -1.96 -2.51 18.23
C PRO A 190 -1.83 -1.04 17.78
N PHE A 191 -2.64 -0.65 16.78
CA PHE A 191 -2.66 0.74 16.35
C PHE A 191 -3.37 1.63 17.36
N VAL A 192 -2.68 2.67 17.83
CA VAL A 192 -3.31 3.77 18.56
C VAL A 192 -3.31 5.01 17.68
N ARG A 193 -4.50 5.53 17.36
CA ARG A 193 -4.62 6.77 16.59
C ARG A 193 -4.03 7.92 17.40
N PRO A 194 -3.07 8.70 16.84
CA PRO A 194 -2.56 9.87 17.53
C PRO A 194 -3.69 10.86 17.85
N LYS A 195 -3.65 11.47 19.04
CA LYS A 195 -4.59 12.54 19.39
C LYS A 195 -4.17 13.84 18.71
N LEU A 196 -5.12 14.51 18.06
CA LEU A 196 -4.98 15.84 17.47
C LEU A 196 -5.46 16.93 18.43
#